data_AF-A0A133P166-F1
#
_entry.id   AF-A0A133P166-F1
#
_cell.length_a   1.000
_cell.length_b   1.000
_cell.length_c   1.000
_cell.angle_alpha   90.00
_cell.angle_beta   90.00
_cell.angle_gamma   90.00
#
_symmetry.space_group_name_H-M   'P 1'
#
loop_
_entity.id
_entity.type
_entity.pdbx_description
1 polymer ?
#
loop_
_entity_poly.entity_id
_entity_poly.type
_entity_poly.pdbx_seq_one_letter_code
_entity_poly.pdbx_strand_id
1 'polypeptide(L)'
;MTKEKSNKLDLNGKNVKERFEIILDPININSDNNLYYRLISFFKLLPLACKNLYGFSLGKAGTGKSKVYELLECNTVVGIPSVASLRGNVNSNETIALLENEFILFEEIAEGAVQTDALGLLKATSTSKRFLKCNENEISYNGSYIMNFNYYKNETSLEDVKKENFKKVLPTIVQDEAFLSRIGFVLIHNDSTVGNPIYKNNGSSSPLELKEYLLSLRKFEADFEKFPKSIFEGIENFTSREQEIILKMLSTILLVLYPEYKKKNNFFEIPNYIVEGFLDIAIHFHSFISGKYKSYLTEKSIKLISELWGYPVLEDNILKILPNDRILLDKKEKIIILATNNHGRNQNEKEFLFFKEKLKVGLTPIESKNNYHLLTYKREHNCILSNKFKIDENNIELRLYKAREMQKEVLNIFKENVYSYIEELFRRNIFYITNDIAQNIYFFLYGVEIFIRSLSRVSYNPFYTIIYDKENIITYFKWCIESICDIERNHNYVLEVKKFLSSYSNLFSLEELKFLDTFSTKLDIDMQEGIICKEIIEINKEKLRKYIGKDINLEDKDYLYYIDKVSLSPKIFIL
;
A
#
# COMPACT_ATOMS: atom_id res chain seq x y z
N MET A 1 56.08 -4.51 6.73
CA MET A 1 55.38 -3.71 5.69
C MET A 1 54.24 -4.54 5.12
N THR A 2 53.10 -4.52 5.80
CA THR A 2 51.86 -5.18 5.35
C THR A 2 51.23 -4.34 4.25
N LYS A 3 51.24 -4.84 3.02
CA LYS A 3 50.43 -4.27 1.93
C LYS A 3 48.99 -4.23 2.42
N GLU A 4 48.45 -3.02 2.62
CA GLU A 4 47.00 -2.83 2.71
C GLU A 4 46.40 -3.48 1.47
N LYS A 5 45.60 -4.54 1.65
CA LYS A 5 44.78 -5.09 0.57
C LYS A 5 43.82 -3.98 0.17
N SER A 6 44.20 -3.26 -0.89
CA SER A 6 43.48 -2.14 -1.47
C SER A 6 42.03 -2.52 -1.77
N ASN A 7 41.11 -1.56 -1.60
CA ASN A 7 39.72 -1.59 -2.07
C ASN A 7 39.62 -2.34 -3.41
N LYS A 8 39.13 -3.59 -3.41
CA LYS A 8 38.92 -4.36 -4.64
C LYS A 8 37.73 -3.86 -5.46
N LEU A 9 36.78 -3.19 -4.81
CA LEU A 9 35.64 -2.56 -5.47
C LEU A 9 36.04 -1.12 -5.83
N ASP A 10 36.19 -0.84 -7.12
CA ASP A 10 36.59 0.45 -7.69
C ASP A 10 35.47 1.51 -7.55
N LEU A 11 35.22 1.95 -6.30
CA LEU A 11 34.17 2.91 -5.95
C LEU A 11 34.61 4.37 -6.10
N ASN A 12 35.92 4.64 -6.13
CA ASN A 12 36.45 6.00 -6.14
C ASN A 12 36.02 6.76 -7.41
N GLY A 13 35.63 8.02 -7.28
CA GLY A 13 35.20 8.87 -8.40
C GLY A 13 33.85 8.51 -9.03
N LYS A 14 33.18 7.45 -8.54
CA LYS A 14 31.84 7.03 -9.00
C LYS A 14 30.73 7.83 -8.32
N ASN A 15 29.62 8.04 -9.03
CA ASN A 15 28.41 8.64 -8.46
C ASN A 15 27.64 7.64 -7.57
N VAL A 16 26.62 8.11 -6.84
CA VAL A 16 25.89 7.28 -5.86
C VAL A 16 25.21 6.05 -6.50
N LYS A 17 24.67 6.19 -7.71
CA LYS A 17 24.06 5.07 -8.45
C LYS A 17 25.10 4.03 -8.81
N GLU A 18 26.21 4.46 -9.40
CA GLU A 18 27.30 3.58 -9.82
C GLU A 18 27.87 2.82 -8.61
N ARG A 19 28.11 3.51 -7.49
CA ARG A 19 28.55 2.88 -6.24
C ARG A 19 27.55 1.82 -5.79
N PHE A 20 26.26 2.15 -5.78
CA PHE A 20 25.20 1.24 -5.40
C PHE A 20 25.11 0.02 -6.32
N GLU A 21 25.26 0.19 -7.64
CA GLU A 21 25.26 -0.89 -8.61
C GLU A 21 26.49 -1.79 -8.51
N ILE A 22 27.68 -1.24 -8.26
CA ILE A 22 28.91 -2.01 -8.01
C ILE A 22 28.76 -2.91 -6.77
N ILE A 23 28.11 -2.43 -5.70
CA ILE A 23 27.85 -3.24 -4.50
C ILE A 23 26.83 -4.36 -4.75
N LEU A 24 25.83 -4.12 -5.59
CA LEU A 24 24.76 -5.09 -5.88
C LEU A 24 25.12 -6.10 -6.98
N ASP A 25 26.09 -5.79 -7.85
CA ASP A 25 26.47 -6.66 -8.98
C ASP A 25 26.96 -8.06 -8.56
N PRO A 26 27.85 -8.22 -7.54
CA PRO A 26 28.32 -9.53 -7.10
C PRO A 26 27.23 -10.45 -6.56
N ILE A 27 26.09 -9.90 -6.11
CA ILE A 27 24.94 -10.66 -5.62
C ILE A 27 23.86 -10.83 -6.70
N ASN A 28 24.23 -10.62 -7.97
CA ASN A 28 23.41 -10.82 -9.16
C ASN A 28 22.09 -10.04 -9.19
N ILE A 29 21.98 -8.91 -8.47
CA ILE A 29 20.75 -8.11 -8.50
C ILE A 29 20.74 -7.25 -9.77
N ASN A 30 19.71 -7.43 -10.61
CA ASN A 30 19.55 -6.64 -11.83
C ASN A 30 19.11 -5.20 -11.50
N SER A 31 19.62 -4.21 -12.24
CA SER A 31 19.17 -2.81 -12.23
C SER A 31 17.71 -2.64 -12.64
N ASP A 32 17.15 -3.61 -13.36
CA ASP A 32 15.73 -3.62 -13.79
C ASP A 32 14.75 -3.91 -12.65
N ASN A 33 15.25 -4.41 -11.51
CA ASN A 33 14.42 -4.52 -10.31
C ASN A 33 13.97 -3.13 -9.83
N ASN A 34 12.79 -3.07 -9.22
CA ASN A 34 12.36 -1.86 -8.53
C ASN A 34 13.36 -1.46 -7.43
N LEU A 35 13.46 -0.16 -7.16
CA LEU A 35 14.41 0.37 -6.21
C LEU A 35 14.19 -0.19 -4.81
N TYR A 36 12.95 -0.41 -4.38
CA TYR A 36 12.67 -0.96 -3.05
C TYR A 36 13.33 -2.33 -2.85
N TYR A 37 13.24 -3.22 -3.83
CA TYR A 37 13.93 -4.52 -3.78
C TYR A 37 15.46 -4.39 -3.81
N ARG A 38 15.99 -3.44 -4.59
CA ARG A 38 17.43 -3.14 -4.61
C ARG A 38 17.91 -2.64 -3.24
N LEU A 39 17.13 -1.78 -2.59
CA LEU A 39 17.39 -1.29 -1.23
C LEU A 39 17.33 -2.43 -0.20
N ILE A 40 16.31 -3.30 -0.27
CA ILE A 40 16.24 -4.51 0.57
C ILE A 40 17.50 -5.36 0.39
N SER A 41 17.91 -5.60 -0.85
CA SER A 41 19.08 -6.42 -1.17
C SER A 41 20.38 -5.79 -0.63
N PHE A 42 20.48 -4.46 -0.66
CA PHE A 42 21.58 -3.73 -0.04
C PHE A 42 21.55 -3.81 1.49
N PHE A 43 20.37 -3.68 2.11
CA PHE A 43 20.23 -3.77 3.57
C PHE A 43 20.62 -5.14 4.14
N LYS A 44 20.42 -6.21 3.36
CA LYS A 44 20.91 -7.57 3.68
C LYS A 44 22.43 -7.64 3.87
N LEU A 45 23.18 -6.74 3.24
CA LEU A 45 24.65 -6.70 3.34
C LEU A 45 25.15 -5.99 4.60
N LEU A 46 24.34 -5.10 5.21
CA LEU A 46 24.78 -4.28 6.34
C LEU A 46 25.28 -5.10 7.55
N PRO A 47 24.63 -6.21 7.95
CA PRO A 47 25.11 -7.05 9.04
C PRO A 47 26.49 -7.70 8.80
N LEU A 48 26.91 -7.84 7.54
CA LEU A 48 28.26 -8.29 7.22
C LEU A 48 29.28 -7.17 7.44
N ALA A 49 28.91 -5.91 7.14
CA ALA A 49 29.79 -4.75 7.26
C ALA A 49 29.83 -4.12 8.66
N CYS A 50 28.97 -4.54 9.57
CA CYS A 50 28.86 -3.97 10.91
C CYS A 50 28.85 -5.04 12.00
N LYS A 51 29.45 -4.76 13.15
CA LYS A 51 29.37 -5.63 14.34
C LYS A 51 28.04 -5.42 15.05
N ASN A 52 27.43 -6.46 15.60
CA ASN A 52 26.26 -6.36 16.48
C ASN A 52 25.07 -5.63 15.82
N LEU A 53 24.83 -5.89 14.53
CA LEU A 53 23.66 -5.41 13.80
C LEU A 53 22.77 -6.60 13.47
N TYR A 54 21.52 -6.53 13.90
CA TYR A 54 20.57 -7.64 13.82
C TYR A 54 19.38 -7.23 12.96
N GLY A 55 18.87 -8.12 12.13
CA GLY A 55 17.75 -7.82 11.24
C GLY A 55 16.79 -8.98 11.07
N PHE A 56 15.55 -8.65 10.71
CA PHE A 56 14.55 -9.63 10.29
C PHE A 56 14.25 -9.52 8.80
N SER A 57 13.98 -10.63 8.15
CA SER A 57 13.42 -10.67 6.80
C SER A 57 12.12 -11.45 6.83
N LEU A 58 11.04 -10.82 6.35
CA LEU A 58 9.69 -11.35 6.42
C LEU A 58 9.10 -11.41 5.02
N GLY A 59 8.66 -12.58 4.58
CA GLY A 59 7.95 -12.69 3.29
C GLY A 59 7.62 -14.11 2.92
N LYS A 60 6.96 -14.30 1.78
CA LYS A 60 6.62 -15.64 1.27
C LYS A 60 7.86 -16.40 0.83
N ALA A 61 7.71 -17.72 0.66
CA ALA A 61 8.71 -18.53 -0.02
C ALA A 61 8.92 -18.00 -1.46
N GLY A 62 10.14 -18.09 -1.99
CA GLY A 62 10.45 -17.65 -3.35
C GLY A 62 10.69 -16.15 -3.55
N THR A 63 10.60 -15.32 -2.50
CA THR A 63 10.80 -13.85 -2.58
C THR A 63 12.27 -13.41 -2.50
N GLY A 64 13.21 -14.35 -2.60
CA GLY A 64 14.65 -14.08 -2.59
C GLY A 64 15.23 -13.70 -1.22
N LYS A 65 14.61 -14.15 -0.10
CA LYS A 65 15.10 -13.88 1.28
C LYS A 65 16.55 -14.35 1.48
N SER A 66 16.84 -15.59 1.11
CA SER A 66 18.10 -16.30 1.34
C SER A 66 19.17 -16.10 0.27
N LYS A 67 18.74 -15.76 -0.95
CA LYS A 67 19.58 -15.81 -2.17
C LYS A 67 20.90 -15.03 -2.06
N VAL A 68 20.87 -13.87 -1.39
CA VAL A 68 22.07 -13.03 -1.19
C VAL A 68 23.12 -13.74 -0.33
N TYR A 69 22.69 -14.44 0.72
CA TYR A 69 23.59 -15.12 1.65
C TYR A 69 24.11 -16.44 1.10
N GLU A 70 23.32 -17.13 0.27
CA GLU A 70 23.77 -18.29 -0.50
C GLU A 70 24.96 -17.92 -1.40
N LEU A 71 24.85 -16.81 -2.14
CA LEU A 71 25.92 -16.34 -3.03
C LEU A 71 27.18 -15.92 -2.27
N LEU A 72 27.04 -15.39 -1.04
CA LEU A 72 28.16 -14.99 -0.19
C LEU A 72 28.69 -16.14 0.68
N GLU A 73 28.17 -17.36 0.54
CA GLU A 73 28.57 -18.54 1.31
C GLU A 73 28.58 -18.23 2.83
N CYS A 74 27.50 -17.64 3.34
CA CYS A 74 27.36 -17.29 4.74
C CYS A 74 27.02 -18.52 5.62
N ASN A 75 27.44 -18.49 6.88
CA ASN A 75 27.04 -19.50 7.87
C ASN A 75 25.52 -19.48 8.04
N THR A 76 24.88 -20.55 7.59
CA THR A 76 23.42 -20.69 7.56
C THR A 76 22.98 -21.80 8.50
N VAL A 77 21.98 -21.50 9.31
CA VAL A 77 21.39 -22.42 10.28
C VAL A 77 19.91 -22.53 9.98
N VAL A 78 19.42 -23.76 9.81
CA VAL A 78 17.99 -24.03 9.62
C VAL A 78 17.32 -24.17 10.99
N GLY A 79 16.23 -23.42 11.18
CA GLY A 79 15.51 -23.33 12.45
C GLY A 79 16.32 -22.64 13.55
N ILE A 80 15.97 -22.96 14.79
CA ILE A 80 16.67 -22.42 15.97
C ILE A 80 17.67 -23.46 16.48
N PRO A 81 18.97 -23.15 16.48
CA PRO A 81 19.99 -24.11 16.91
C PRO A 81 19.90 -24.38 18.42
N SER A 82 20.57 -25.45 18.84
CA SER A 82 20.69 -25.73 20.26
C SER A 82 21.57 -24.74 21.00
N VAL A 83 21.35 -24.60 22.31
CA VAL A 83 22.23 -23.82 23.19
C VAL A 83 23.67 -24.27 23.05
N ALA A 84 23.92 -25.58 22.99
CA ALA A 84 25.25 -26.15 22.80
C ALA A 84 25.86 -25.76 21.44
N SER A 85 25.07 -25.72 20.38
CA SER A 85 25.52 -25.25 19.06
C SER A 85 25.85 -23.74 19.07
N LEU A 86 25.09 -22.95 19.83
CA LEU A 86 25.30 -21.50 19.93
C LEU A 86 26.58 -21.12 20.68
N ARG A 87 26.82 -21.72 21.85
CA ARG A 87 27.94 -21.35 22.75
C ARG A 87 29.08 -22.37 22.81
N GLY A 88 29.00 -23.46 22.07
CA GLY A 88 29.95 -24.58 22.14
C GLY A 88 29.54 -25.62 23.19
N ASN A 89 29.92 -26.87 22.95
CA ASN A 89 29.61 -27.98 23.85
C ASN A 89 30.60 -28.01 25.03
N VAL A 90 30.10 -28.15 26.25
CA VAL A 90 30.91 -28.30 27.46
C VAL A 90 31.76 -29.57 27.42
N ASN A 91 31.26 -30.61 26.77
CA ASN A 91 31.92 -31.93 26.71
C ASN A 91 32.85 -32.11 25.50
N SER A 92 33.05 -31.08 24.68
CA SER A 92 33.94 -31.15 23.51
C SER A 92 34.63 -29.80 23.26
N ASN A 93 35.97 -29.81 23.33
CA ASN A 93 36.79 -28.63 23.06
C ASN A 93 36.95 -28.32 21.56
N GLU A 94 36.42 -29.17 20.67
CA GLU A 94 36.63 -29.07 19.21
C GLU A 94 35.49 -28.36 18.46
N THR A 95 34.36 -28.08 19.10
CA THR A 95 33.23 -27.42 18.44
C THR A 95 33.37 -25.90 18.42
N ILE A 96 33.56 -25.31 17.24
CA ILE A 96 33.42 -23.86 17.01
C ILE A 96 31.97 -23.48 17.33
N ALA A 97 31.79 -22.54 18.28
CA ALA A 97 30.47 -22.06 18.65
C ALA A 97 29.92 -21.14 17.57
N LEU A 98 28.62 -21.25 17.24
CA LEU A 98 28.02 -20.39 16.20
C LEU A 98 28.18 -18.90 16.52
N LEU A 99 28.13 -18.52 17.81
CA LEU A 99 28.32 -17.14 18.26
C LEU A 99 29.75 -16.60 18.07
N GLU A 100 30.72 -17.44 17.73
CA GLU A 100 32.07 -16.98 17.34
C GLU A 100 32.12 -16.47 15.89
N ASN A 101 31.09 -16.76 15.08
CA ASN A 101 31.02 -16.30 13.70
C ASN A 101 30.71 -14.80 13.60
N GLU A 102 31.28 -14.15 12.59
CA GLU A 102 31.05 -12.73 12.31
C GLU A 102 29.62 -12.45 11.85
N PHE A 103 29.00 -13.42 11.17
CA PHE A 103 27.63 -13.37 10.69
C PHE A 103 26.96 -14.74 10.74
N ILE A 104 25.68 -14.76 11.08
CA ILE A 104 24.83 -15.96 11.11
C ILE A 104 23.51 -15.65 10.40
N LEU A 105 23.12 -16.51 9.46
CA LEU A 105 21.78 -16.52 8.88
C LEU A 105 20.95 -17.61 9.56
N PHE A 106 19.80 -17.24 10.12
CA PHE A 106 18.80 -18.18 10.60
C PHE A 106 17.68 -18.29 9.57
N GLU A 107 17.51 -19.47 9.01
CA GLU A 107 16.48 -19.81 8.02
C GLU A 107 15.32 -20.56 8.66
N GLU A 108 14.15 -20.51 8.01
CA GLU A 108 12.99 -21.35 8.35
C GLU A 108 12.60 -21.35 9.84
N ILE A 109 12.67 -20.18 10.49
CA ILE A 109 12.24 -20.08 11.88
C ILE A 109 10.71 -20.18 11.94
N ALA A 110 10.21 -21.28 12.51
CA ALA A 110 8.79 -21.54 12.72
C ALA A 110 8.48 -21.84 14.19
N GLU A 111 7.26 -21.50 14.62
CA GLU A 111 6.80 -21.61 16.02
C GLU A 111 6.92 -23.03 16.61
N GLY A 112 6.77 -24.07 15.79
CA GLY A 112 6.84 -25.48 16.22
C GLY A 112 8.25 -26.04 16.47
N ALA A 113 9.32 -25.32 16.13
CA ALA A 113 10.71 -25.77 16.23
C ALA A 113 11.55 -24.96 17.25
N VAL A 114 10.88 -24.27 18.17
CA VAL A 114 11.50 -23.22 18.99
C VAL A 114 12.21 -23.80 20.21
N GLN A 115 13.53 -23.69 20.22
CA GLN A 115 14.34 -23.89 21.43
C GLN A 115 14.37 -22.57 22.23
N THR A 116 13.48 -22.46 23.22
CA THR A 116 13.31 -21.25 24.04
C THR A 116 14.62 -20.78 24.69
N ASP A 117 15.41 -21.72 25.20
CA ASP A 117 16.67 -21.40 25.89
C ASP A 117 17.71 -20.82 24.93
N ALA A 118 17.73 -21.28 23.68
CA ALA A 118 18.63 -20.78 22.65
C ALA A 118 18.28 -19.33 22.24
N LEU A 119 16.98 -19.03 22.11
CA LEU A 119 16.52 -17.66 21.88
C LEU A 119 16.77 -16.75 23.09
N GLY A 120 16.61 -17.27 24.30
CA GLY A 120 16.98 -16.59 25.55
C GLY A 120 18.46 -16.21 25.57
N LEU A 121 19.34 -17.14 25.17
CA LEU A 121 20.77 -16.89 25.02
C LEU A 121 21.05 -15.82 23.95
N LEU A 122 20.46 -15.92 22.76
CA LEU A 122 20.64 -14.92 21.70
C LEU A 122 20.22 -13.52 22.16
N LYS A 123 19.12 -13.40 22.89
CA LYS A 123 18.65 -12.14 23.50
C LYS A 123 19.65 -11.60 24.52
N ALA A 124 20.14 -12.46 25.42
CA ALA A 124 21.13 -12.08 26.42
C ALA A 124 22.43 -11.59 25.77
N THR A 125 22.97 -12.38 24.84
CA THR A 125 24.20 -12.06 24.09
C THR A 125 24.06 -10.81 23.24
N SER A 126 22.92 -10.60 22.59
CA SER A 126 22.64 -9.37 21.83
C SER A 126 22.63 -8.12 22.71
N THR A 127 22.33 -8.29 24.02
CA THR A 127 22.31 -7.22 25.02
C THR A 127 23.69 -6.94 25.59
N SER A 128 24.30 -7.96 26.19
CA SER A 128 25.57 -7.85 26.91
C SER A 128 26.75 -7.72 25.95
N LYS A 129 26.56 -8.11 24.68
CA LYS A 129 27.61 -8.28 23.68
C LYS A 129 28.67 -9.28 24.18
N ARG A 130 28.25 -10.27 24.98
CA ARG A 130 29.09 -11.31 25.58
C ARG A 130 28.33 -12.63 25.74
N PHE A 131 29.06 -13.74 25.77
CA PHE A 131 28.49 -15.06 26.09
C PHE A 131 29.52 -15.95 26.78
N LEU A 132 29.05 -16.94 27.55
CA LEU A 132 29.89 -17.95 28.18
C LEU A 132 30.12 -19.11 27.19
N LYS A 133 31.30 -19.17 26.58
CA LYS A 133 31.71 -20.29 25.72
C LYS A 133 31.91 -21.53 26.56
N CYS A 134 31.28 -22.63 26.15
CA CYS A 134 31.33 -23.92 26.84
C CYS A 134 31.03 -23.83 28.35
N ASN A 135 30.23 -22.83 28.80
CA ASN A 135 29.95 -22.53 30.21
C ASN A 135 31.13 -22.09 31.09
N GLU A 136 32.29 -21.80 30.52
CA GLU A 136 33.50 -21.50 31.30
C GLU A 136 34.04 -20.10 31.01
N ASN A 137 34.26 -19.80 29.73
CA ASN A 137 35.00 -18.60 29.33
C ASN A 137 34.04 -17.53 28.81
N GLU A 138 34.00 -16.35 29.44
CA GLU A 138 33.25 -15.21 28.93
C GLU A 138 33.99 -14.60 27.72
N ILE A 139 33.33 -14.57 26.56
CA ILE A 139 33.87 -14.06 25.30
C ILE A 139 33.04 -12.89 24.81
N SER A 140 33.70 -11.88 24.24
CA SER A 140 33.06 -10.76 23.57
C SER A 140 32.40 -11.19 22.26
N TYR A 141 31.12 -10.90 22.13
CA TYR A 141 30.34 -11.13 20.91
C TYR A 141 30.39 -9.89 20.02
N ASN A 142 30.93 -10.08 18.81
CA ASN A 142 31.02 -9.06 17.77
C ASN A 142 30.21 -9.44 16.52
N GLY A 143 29.46 -10.55 16.58
CA GLY A 143 28.72 -11.11 15.46
C GLY A 143 27.45 -10.33 15.16
N SER A 144 26.91 -10.58 13.97
CA SER A 144 25.67 -10.00 13.49
C SER A 144 24.78 -11.12 12.95
N TYR A 145 23.48 -10.92 12.85
CA TYR A 145 22.61 -11.98 12.31
C TYR A 145 21.39 -11.45 11.60
N ILE A 146 20.86 -12.27 10.71
CA ILE A 146 19.53 -12.10 10.14
C ILE A 146 18.69 -13.34 10.40
N MET A 147 17.43 -13.11 10.77
CA MET A 147 16.43 -14.15 10.92
C MET A 147 15.38 -14.02 9.81
N ASN A 148 15.24 -15.07 9.02
CA ASN A 148 14.24 -15.15 7.97
C ASN A 148 12.98 -15.85 8.50
N PHE A 149 11.84 -15.18 8.38
CA PHE A 149 10.54 -15.73 8.72
C PHE A 149 9.64 -15.76 7.49
N ASN A 150 8.75 -16.75 7.45
CA ASN A 150 7.71 -16.80 6.46
C ASN A 150 6.55 -15.88 6.87
N TYR A 151 6.12 -15.03 5.94
CA TYR A 151 5.05 -14.07 6.14
C TYR A 151 4.14 -14.09 4.91
N TYR A 152 2.89 -14.52 5.11
CA TYR A 152 1.94 -14.81 4.01
C TYR A 152 0.82 -13.77 3.90
N LYS A 153 0.88 -12.66 4.62
CA LYS A 153 -0.10 -11.59 4.43
C LYS A 153 0.09 -10.90 3.08
N ASN A 154 -1.02 -10.39 2.56
CA ASN A 154 -1.13 -9.78 1.23
C ASN A 154 -1.42 -8.28 1.35
N GLU A 155 -0.68 -7.56 2.20
CA GLU A 155 -0.77 -6.10 2.22
C GLU A 155 -0.51 -5.53 0.81
N THR A 156 -1.23 -4.50 0.40
CA THR A 156 -1.09 -3.90 -0.93
C THR A 156 -0.01 -2.83 -0.99
N SER A 157 0.22 -2.13 0.13
CA SER A 157 1.25 -1.11 0.28
C SER A 157 2.16 -1.38 1.48
N LEU A 158 3.27 -0.64 1.58
CA LEU A 158 4.16 -0.72 2.74
C LEU A 158 3.55 -0.08 3.99
N GLU A 159 2.67 0.90 3.84
CA GLU A 159 1.98 1.58 4.94
C GLU A 159 0.98 0.66 5.65
N ASP A 160 0.40 -0.29 4.91
CA ASP A 160 -0.52 -1.30 5.45
C ASP A 160 0.17 -2.33 6.37
N VAL A 161 1.50 -2.38 6.35
CA VAL A 161 2.30 -3.36 7.11
C VAL A 161 2.39 -2.92 8.57
N LYS A 162 1.53 -3.52 9.40
CA LYS A 162 1.48 -3.26 10.84
C LYS A 162 2.43 -4.17 11.63
N LYS A 163 3.08 -3.64 12.66
CA LYS A 163 3.98 -4.42 13.55
C LYS A 163 3.26 -5.61 14.18
N GLU A 164 2.02 -5.41 14.59
CA GLU A 164 1.15 -6.43 15.19
C GLU A 164 0.89 -7.59 14.23
N ASN A 165 0.94 -7.36 12.92
CA ASN A 165 0.70 -8.40 11.93
C ASN A 165 1.86 -9.38 11.86
N PHE A 166 3.10 -8.90 11.82
CA PHE A 166 4.24 -9.80 11.77
C PHE A 166 4.63 -10.34 13.14
N LYS A 167 4.36 -9.63 14.25
CA LYS A 167 4.55 -10.20 15.59
C LYS A 167 3.86 -11.55 15.75
N LYS A 168 2.67 -11.70 15.16
CA LYS A 168 1.90 -12.96 15.17
C LYS A 168 2.62 -14.13 14.50
N VAL A 169 3.57 -13.88 13.59
CA VAL A 169 4.35 -14.94 12.94
C VAL A 169 5.72 -15.17 13.61
N LEU A 170 6.14 -14.27 14.49
CA LEU A 170 7.36 -14.45 15.27
C LEU A 170 7.10 -15.41 16.43
N PRO A 171 8.06 -16.29 16.80
CA PRO A 171 7.95 -17.09 18.02
C PRO A 171 7.72 -16.21 19.27
N THR A 172 6.85 -16.64 20.19
CA THR A 172 6.41 -15.84 21.36
C THR A 172 7.57 -15.21 22.13
N ILE A 173 8.66 -15.94 22.31
CA ILE A 173 9.83 -15.50 23.10
C ILE A 173 10.63 -14.36 22.44
N VAL A 174 10.51 -14.17 21.12
CA VAL A 174 11.11 -13.04 20.38
C VAL A 174 10.10 -11.93 20.04
N GLN A 175 8.84 -12.07 20.44
CA GLN A 175 7.84 -10.99 20.37
C GLN A 175 8.03 -9.93 21.46
N ASP A 176 8.85 -10.22 22.48
CA ASP A 176 9.16 -9.32 23.58
C ASP A 176 9.78 -8.00 23.08
N GLU A 177 9.24 -6.88 23.57
CA GLU A 177 9.66 -5.54 23.15
C GLU A 177 11.12 -5.25 23.49
N ALA A 178 11.65 -5.83 24.59
CA ALA A 178 13.06 -5.66 24.88
C ALA A 178 13.91 -6.31 23.79
N PHE A 179 13.59 -7.52 23.34
CA PHE A 179 14.30 -8.14 22.21
C PHE A 179 14.11 -7.35 20.91
N LEU A 180 12.88 -7.00 20.55
CA LEU A 180 12.59 -6.24 19.32
C LEU A 180 13.32 -4.90 19.28
N SER A 181 13.45 -4.19 20.41
CA SER A 181 14.19 -2.91 20.50
C SER A 181 15.70 -3.01 20.20
N ARG A 182 16.24 -4.22 20.00
CA ARG A 182 17.64 -4.46 19.60
C ARG A 182 17.78 -4.79 18.12
N ILE A 183 16.68 -5.13 17.45
CA ILE A 183 16.67 -5.39 16.03
C ILE A 183 16.77 -4.05 15.32
N GLY A 184 17.67 -3.94 14.34
CA GLY A 184 17.91 -2.69 13.64
C GLY A 184 16.94 -2.42 12.52
N PHE A 185 16.52 -3.46 11.81
CA PHE A 185 15.63 -3.30 10.67
C PHE A 185 14.79 -4.55 10.41
N VAL A 186 13.68 -4.34 9.70
CA VAL A 186 12.83 -5.41 9.15
C VAL A 186 12.74 -5.22 7.64
N LEU A 187 13.06 -6.27 6.90
CA LEU A 187 12.97 -6.32 5.44
C LEU A 187 11.68 -7.02 5.03
N ILE A 188 10.73 -6.27 4.48
CA ILE A 188 9.44 -6.79 4.04
C ILE A 188 9.50 -7.24 2.58
N HIS A 189 9.43 -8.55 2.38
CA HIS A 189 9.38 -9.24 1.09
C HIS A 189 7.94 -9.60 0.74
N ASN A 190 7.16 -8.62 0.26
CA ASN A 190 5.78 -8.81 -0.18
C ASN A 190 5.68 -8.69 -1.71
N ASP A 191 4.92 -9.56 -2.37
CA ASP A 191 4.76 -9.59 -3.83
C ASP A 191 4.19 -8.25 -4.36
N SER A 192 3.32 -7.60 -3.59
CA SER A 192 2.74 -6.30 -3.95
C SER A 192 3.75 -5.16 -3.94
N THR A 193 4.84 -5.26 -3.17
CA THR A 193 5.84 -4.19 -3.02
C THR A 193 7.16 -4.56 -3.71
N VAL A 194 7.71 -5.73 -3.44
CA VAL A 194 8.95 -6.24 -4.01
C VAL A 194 8.75 -6.80 -5.43
N GLY A 195 7.59 -7.36 -5.75
CA GLY A 195 7.37 -8.05 -7.02
C GLY A 195 8.21 -9.33 -7.15
N ASN A 196 8.42 -9.78 -8.40
CA ASN A 196 9.26 -10.95 -8.68
C ASN A 196 10.72 -10.51 -8.90
N PRO A 197 11.66 -10.92 -8.03
CA PRO A 197 13.07 -10.61 -8.20
C PRO A 197 13.64 -11.08 -9.53
N ILE A 198 14.41 -10.21 -10.19
CA ILE A 198 15.15 -10.51 -11.42
C ILE A 198 16.63 -10.61 -11.09
N TYR A 199 17.23 -11.79 -11.34
CA TYR A 199 18.65 -12.01 -11.14
C TYR A 199 19.40 -11.95 -12.47
N LYS A 200 20.63 -11.44 -12.45
CA LYS A 200 21.56 -11.55 -13.58
C LYS A 200 22.06 -12.98 -13.70
N ASN A 201 22.26 -13.45 -14.93
CA ASN A 201 22.78 -14.79 -15.19
C ASN A 201 24.24 -14.96 -14.74
N ASN A 202 25.04 -13.89 -14.74
CA ASN A 202 26.39 -13.83 -14.19
C ASN A 202 26.71 -12.38 -13.79
N GLY A 203 27.23 -12.17 -12.58
CA GLY A 203 27.82 -10.91 -12.13
C GLY A 203 29.22 -10.74 -12.71
N SER A 204 29.64 -9.50 -12.94
CA SER A 204 30.99 -9.17 -13.38
C SER A 204 32.03 -9.29 -12.26
N SER A 205 31.56 -9.25 -11.01
CA SER A 205 32.37 -9.16 -9.80
C SER A 205 32.13 -10.35 -8.86
N SER A 206 33.16 -10.78 -8.14
CA SER A 206 33.11 -11.98 -7.32
C SER A 206 32.33 -11.77 -5.99
N PRO A 207 31.35 -12.64 -5.65
CA PRO A 207 30.67 -12.61 -4.35
C PRO A 207 31.64 -12.68 -3.16
N LEU A 208 32.72 -13.46 -3.27
CA LEU A 208 33.72 -13.59 -2.23
C LEU A 208 34.45 -12.27 -1.98
N GLU A 209 34.78 -11.53 -3.03
CA GLU A 209 35.44 -10.22 -2.91
C GLU A 209 34.53 -9.19 -2.24
N LEU A 210 33.23 -9.22 -2.53
CA LEU A 210 32.26 -8.40 -1.82
C LEU A 210 32.20 -8.76 -0.33
N LYS A 211 32.16 -10.06 0.02
CA LYS A 211 32.17 -10.50 1.42
C LYS A 211 33.41 -10.02 2.16
N GLU A 212 34.61 -10.25 1.59
CA GLU A 212 35.87 -9.78 2.18
C GLU A 212 35.88 -8.25 2.36
N TYR A 213 35.39 -7.52 1.35
CA TYR A 213 35.23 -6.07 1.41
C TYR A 213 34.33 -5.65 2.58
N LEU A 214 33.12 -6.21 2.68
CA LEU A 214 32.17 -5.88 3.75
C LEU A 214 32.77 -6.19 5.13
N LEU A 215 33.34 -7.38 5.33
CA LEU A 215 33.96 -7.76 6.61
C LEU A 215 35.11 -6.83 7.01
N SER A 216 35.86 -6.30 6.04
CA SER A 216 36.94 -5.34 6.31
C SER A 216 36.43 -4.02 6.91
N LEU A 217 35.18 -3.64 6.64
CA LEU A 217 34.58 -2.39 7.12
C LEU A 217 34.18 -2.43 8.60
N ARG A 218 34.02 -3.63 9.19
CA ARG A 218 33.60 -3.83 10.60
C ARG A 218 34.51 -3.19 11.65
N LYS A 219 35.70 -2.72 11.24
CA LYS A 219 36.71 -2.09 12.11
C LYS A 219 36.61 -0.56 12.13
N PHE A 220 35.72 0.02 11.33
CA PHE A 220 35.58 1.45 11.16
C PHE A 220 34.19 1.94 11.54
N GLU A 221 34.11 3.22 11.89
CA GLU A 221 32.87 3.96 12.12
C GLU A 221 32.94 5.26 11.29
N ALA A 222 31.78 5.74 10.84
CA ALA A 222 31.65 7.03 10.18
C ALA A 222 31.72 8.15 11.23
N ASP A 223 32.30 9.27 10.84
CA ASP A 223 32.38 10.46 11.68
C ASP A 223 31.23 11.41 11.36
N PHE A 224 30.22 11.48 12.21
CA PHE A 224 29.05 12.33 11.97
C PHE A 224 29.23 13.79 12.41
N GLU A 225 30.31 14.14 13.12
CA GLU A 225 30.51 15.49 13.66
C GLU A 225 30.66 16.56 12.57
N LYS A 226 31.01 16.13 11.34
CA LYS A 226 31.17 17.01 10.18
C LYS A 226 29.85 17.42 9.53
N PHE A 227 28.76 16.74 9.88
CA PHE A 227 27.45 17.06 9.31
C PHE A 227 26.71 18.08 10.18
N PRO A 228 25.93 18.98 9.57
CA PRO A 228 25.04 19.86 10.31
C PRO A 228 24.10 19.06 11.20
N LYS A 229 23.92 19.50 12.45
CA LYS A 229 22.99 18.85 13.40
C LYS A 229 21.56 18.74 12.84
N SER A 230 21.15 19.67 11.99
CA SER A 230 19.84 19.69 11.33
C SER A 230 19.53 18.44 10.49
N ILE A 231 20.56 17.72 10.03
CA ILE A 231 20.39 16.43 9.34
C ILE A 231 19.73 15.41 10.27
N PHE A 232 20.10 15.42 11.55
CA PHE A 232 19.72 14.40 12.53
C PHE A 232 18.47 14.75 13.35
N GLU A 233 17.84 15.90 13.13
CA GLU A 233 16.59 16.29 13.81
C GLU A 233 15.50 15.21 13.67
N GLY A 234 15.47 14.50 12.54
CA GLY A 234 14.50 13.43 12.28
C GLY A 234 14.55 12.25 13.24
N ILE A 235 15.67 12.06 13.95
CA ILE A 235 15.83 10.97 14.93
C ILE A 235 15.67 11.41 16.39
N GLU A 236 15.48 12.70 16.68
CA GLU A 236 15.39 13.20 18.06
C GLU A 236 14.22 12.61 18.85
N ASN A 237 13.11 12.30 18.16
CA ASN A 237 11.92 11.71 18.77
C ASN A 237 12.03 10.20 19.05
N PHE A 238 13.13 9.57 18.65
CA PHE A 238 13.41 8.17 18.94
C PHE A 238 14.11 8.03 20.29
N THR A 239 13.99 6.86 20.93
CA THR A 239 14.74 6.57 22.15
C THR A 239 16.24 6.56 21.88
N SER A 240 17.08 6.80 22.89
CA SER A 240 18.55 6.80 22.73
C SER A 240 19.09 5.50 22.10
N ARG A 241 18.43 4.37 22.37
CA ARG A 241 18.78 3.07 21.77
C ARG A 241 18.45 3.01 20.29
N GLU A 242 17.25 3.45 19.91
CA GLU A 242 16.84 3.50 18.49
C GLU A 242 17.73 4.46 17.71
N GLN A 243 18.08 5.62 18.29
CA GLN A 243 19.04 6.56 17.71
C GLN A 243 20.41 5.90 17.46
N GLU A 244 20.96 5.19 18.46
CA GLU A 244 22.23 4.45 18.31
C GLU A 244 22.16 3.46 17.14
N ILE A 245 21.05 2.72 17.03
CA ILE A 245 20.89 1.70 15.98
C ILE A 245 20.71 2.34 14.60
N ILE A 246 19.90 3.39 14.47
CA ILE A 246 19.69 4.12 13.20
C ILE A 246 21.01 4.74 12.73
N LEU A 247 21.74 5.42 13.61
CA LEU A 247 23.04 6.02 13.30
C LEU A 247 24.07 4.97 12.91
N LYS A 248 24.05 3.80 13.55
CA LYS A 248 24.89 2.67 13.19
C LYS A 248 24.57 2.12 11.81
N MET A 249 23.29 2.01 11.45
CA MET A 249 22.88 1.63 10.10
C MET A 249 23.36 2.67 9.08
N LEU A 250 23.10 3.95 9.32
CA LEU A 250 23.57 5.04 8.47
C LEU A 250 25.09 5.00 8.30
N SER A 251 25.84 4.85 9.39
CA SER A 251 27.31 4.75 9.36
C SER A 251 27.75 3.58 8.48
N THR A 252 27.07 2.45 8.57
CA THR A 252 27.39 1.26 7.78
C THR A 252 27.10 1.51 6.30
N ILE A 253 25.95 2.09 5.97
CA ILE A 253 25.56 2.46 4.60
C ILE A 253 26.61 3.40 3.99
N LEU A 254 27.00 4.45 4.71
CA LEU A 254 27.99 5.40 4.25
C LEU A 254 29.36 4.75 4.08
N LEU A 255 29.81 3.88 4.98
CA LEU A 255 31.10 3.19 4.85
C LEU A 255 31.13 2.19 3.68
N VAL A 256 30.00 1.54 3.38
CA VAL A 256 29.89 0.60 2.25
C VAL A 256 29.89 1.33 0.91
N LEU A 257 29.24 2.50 0.82
CA LEU A 257 29.18 3.27 -0.43
C LEU A 257 30.35 4.24 -0.58
N TYR A 258 30.81 4.81 0.53
CA TYR A 258 31.86 5.82 0.64
C TYR A 258 32.93 5.37 1.66
N PRO A 259 33.68 4.30 1.38
CA PRO A 259 34.74 3.80 2.28
C PRO A 259 35.86 4.83 2.53
N GLU A 260 35.93 5.90 1.74
CA GLU A 260 36.80 7.06 1.94
C GLU A 260 36.42 7.84 3.21
N TYR A 261 35.15 7.77 3.64
CA TYR A 261 34.59 8.49 4.79
C TYR A 261 34.81 7.77 6.14
N LYS A 262 35.99 7.17 6.31
CA LYS A 262 36.39 6.57 7.59
C LYS A 262 36.91 7.67 8.51
N LYS A 263 36.65 7.56 9.81
CA LYS A 263 37.15 8.49 10.85
C LYS A 263 38.68 8.79 10.80
N LYS A 264 39.47 7.96 10.10
CA LYS A 264 40.92 8.17 9.88
C LYS A 264 41.27 9.08 8.70
N ASN A 265 40.41 9.19 7.69
CA ASN A 265 40.64 9.95 6.46
C ASN A 265 39.71 11.15 6.41
N ASN A 266 40.17 12.29 6.95
CA ASN A 266 39.28 13.40 7.29
C ASN A 266 38.91 14.36 6.15
N PHE A 267 39.37 14.13 4.93
CA PHE A 267 39.28 15.09 3.82
C PHE A 267 38.15 14.85 2.81
N PHE A 268 37.40 13.74 2.92
CA PHE A 268 36.33 13.43 1.98
C PHE A 268 34.99 14.01 2.45
N GLU A 269 34.30 14.73 1.57
CA GLU A 269 32.99 15.33 1.84
C GLU A 269 31.88 14.56 1.11
N ILE A 270 30.85 14.15 1.86
CA ILE A 270 29.63 13.57 1.30
C ILE A 270 28.57 14.68 1.28
N PRO A 271 27.89 14.91 0.15
CA PRO A 271 26.78 15.86 0.10
C PRO A 271 25.69 15.57 1.13
N ASN A 272 25.21 16.62 1.82
CA ASN A 272 24.21 16.49 2.90
C ASN A 272 22.95 15.71 2.47
N TYR A 273 22.41 15.97 1.28
CA TYR A 273 21.20 15.29 0.79
C TYR A 273 21.36 13.77 0.64
N ILE A 274 22.59 13.27 0.45
CA ILE A 274 22.86 11.82 0.41
C ILE A 274 22.73 11.24 1.81
N VAL A 275 23.27 11.94 2.82
CA VAL A 275 23.20 11.52 4.22
C VAL A 275 21.77 11.59 4.73
N GLU A 276 21.07 12.69 4.46
CA GLU A 276 19.65 12.86 4.81
C GLU A 276 18.78 11.79 4.14
N GLY A 277 18.98 11.52 2.85
CA GLY A 277 18.22 10.51 2.14
C GLY A 277 18.45 9.09 2.66
N PHE A 278 19.69 8.72 2.95
CA PHE A 278 19.97 7.40 3.55
C PHE A 278 19.51 7.31 5.00
N LEU A 279 19.49 8.41 5.74
CA LEU A 279 18.91 8.45 7.08
C LEU A 279 17.41 8.13 7.04
N ASP A 280 16.65 8.73 6.14
CA ASP A 280 15.21 8.45 5.99
C ASP A 280 14.95 7.01 5.53
N ILE A 281 15.81 6.45 4.67
CA ILE A 281 15.73 5.02 4.29
C ILE A 281 16.02 4.12 5.50
N ALA A 282 17.02 4.45 6.31
CA ALA A 282 17.33 3.69 7.53
C ALA A 282 16.18 3.77 8.56
N ILE A 283 15.60 4.96 8.74
CA ILE A 283 14.40 5.16 9.58
C ILE A 283 13.24 4.32 9.07
N HIS A 284 12.98 4.29 7.75
CA HIS A 284 11.91 3.48 7.16
C HIS A 284 12.01 2.01 7.56
N PHE A 285 13.16 1.37 7.33
CA PHE A 285 13.34 -0.05 7.65
C PHE A 285 13.35 -0.32 9.17
N HIS A 286 13.75 0.65 9.98
CA HIS A 286 13.63 0.57 11.44
C HIS A 286 12.17 0.71 11.91
N SER A 287 11.38 1.52 11.23
CA SER A 287 10.04 1.95 11.66
C SER A 287 9.03 0.82 11.81
N PHE A 288 9.22 -0.27 11.05
CA PHE A 288 8.43 -1.49 11.19
C PHE A 288 8.54 -2.10 12.59
N ILE A 289 9.68 -1.91 13.27
CA ILE A 289 9.92 -2.37 14.64
C ILE A 289 9.37 -1.39 15.65
N SER A 290 9.43 -0.08 15.41
CA SER A 290 8.88 0.91 16.34
C SER A 290 7.34 0.95 16.31
N GLY A 291 6.72 0.36 15.28
CA GLY A 291 5.26 0.27 15.13
C GLY A 291 4.61 1.51 14.53
N LYS A 292 5.39 2.51 14.13
CA LYS A 292 4.92 3.71 13.44
C LYS A 292 5.54 3.75 12.06
N TYR A 293 4.77 3.42 11.04
CA TYR A 293 5.25 3.48 9.66
C TYR A 293 5.86 4.85 9.36
N LYS A 294 7.07 4.83 8.79
CA LYS A 294 7.74 6.01 8.24
C LYS A 294 8.08 5.70 6.80
N SER A 295 7.55 6.50 5.87
CA SER A 295 7.89 6.37 4.45
C SER A 295 9.37 6.69 4.22
N TYR A 296 10.03 5.94 3.33
CA TYR A 296 11.35 6.30 2.83
C TYR A 296 11.29 7.41 1.77
N LEU A 297 10.09 7.79 1.30
CA LEU A 297 9.86 8.91 0.39
C LEU A 297 9.49 10.16 1.18
N THR A 298 10.47 11.06 1.33
CA THR A 298 10.34 12.34 2.04
C THR A 298 10.96 13.44 1.17
N GLU A 299 10.72 14.70 1.53
CA GLU A 299 11.36 15.83 0.84
C GLU A 299 12.90 15.76 0.88
N LYS A 300 13.46 15.16 1.94
CA LYS A 300 14.90 14.99 2.13
C LYS A 300 15.47 13.83 1.31
N SER A 301 14.70 12.76 1.06
CA SER A 301 15.19 11.56 0.40
C SER A 301 14.93 11.49 -1.11
N ILE A 302 13.94 12.22 -1.63
CA ILE A 302 13.48 12.09 -3.02
C ILE A 302 14.58 12.37 -4.05
N LYS A 303 15.52 13.29 -3.76
CA LYS A 303 16.64 13.58 -4.65
C LYS A 303 17.58 12.39 -4.77
N LEU A 304 18.02 11.84 -3.63
CA LEU A 304 18.85 10.62 -3.58
C LEU A 304 18.16 9.46 -4.30
N ILE A 305 16.86 9.26 -4.06
CA ILE A 305 16.08 8.18 -4.66
C ILE A 305 16.00 8.30 -6.18
N SER A 306 15.80 9.51 -6.70
CA SER A 306 15.82 9.79 -8.13
C SER A 306 17.20 9.47 -8.74
N GLU A 307 18.28 9.84 -8.04
CA GLU A 307 19.65 9.55 -8.47
C GLU A 307 19.98 8.06 -8.45
N LEU A 308 19.54 7.30 -7.43
CA LEU A 308 19.67 5.83 -7.38
C LEU A 308 18.92 5.12 -8.52
N TRP A 309 17.83 5.73 -9.02
CA TRP A 309 17.14 5.30 -10.23
C TRP A 309 17.87 5.69 -11.53
N GLY A 310 18.90 6.52 -11.46
CA GLY A 310 19.64 7.04 -12.61
C GLY A 310 19.02 8.25 -13.27
N TYR A 311 18.18 9.00 -12.55
CA TYR A 311 17.63 10.26 -13.00
C TYR A 311 18.18 11.41 -12.14
N PRO A 312 19.35 11.97 -12.50
CA PRO A 312 19.89 13.12 -11.79
C PRO A 312 18.94 14.32 -11.86
N VAL A 313 18.90 15.06 -10.76
CA VAL A 313 18.02 16.21 -10.55
C VAL A 313 18.86 17.48 -10.66
N LEU A 314 18.58 18.25 -11.71
CA LEU A 314 19.15 19.58 -11.93
C LEU A 314 18.32 20.64 -11.19
N GLU A 315 18.90 21.81 -10.94
CA GLU A 315 18.24 22.90 -10.19
C GLU A 315 16.89 23.33 -10.80
N ASP A 316 16.78 23.31 -12.12
CA ASP A 316 15.59 23.68 -12.87
C ASP A 316 14.48 22.62 -12.88
N ASN A 317 14.75 21.42 -12.36
CA ASN A 317 13.79 20.32 -12.37
C ASN A 317 12.81 20.45 -11.20
N ILE A 318 11.53 20.12 -11.43
CA ILE A 318 10.57 19.97 -10.33
C ILE A 318 10.57 18.51 -9.89
N LEU A 319 10.81 18.28 -8.60
CA LEU A 319 10.77 16.97 -7.98
C LEU A 319 9.68 16.94 -6.91
N LYS A 320 8.77 15.97 -6.99
CA LYS A 320 7.64 15.84 -6.05
C LYS A 320 7.36 14.38 -5.71
N ILE A 321 6.92 14.15 -4.47
CA ILE A 321 6.36 12.86 -4.06
C ILE A 321 4.94 12.78 -4.60
N LEU A 322 4.61 11.65 -5.19
CA LEU A 322 3.24 11.28 -5.55
C LEU A 322 2.74 10.18 -4.61
N PRO A 323 1.42 10.04 -4.44
CA PRO A 323 0.85 8.89 -3.75
C PRO A 323 1.26 7.55 -4.39
N ASN A 324 1.10 6.46 -3.63
CA ASN A 324 1.35 5.09 -4.06
C ASN A 324 2.83 4.82 -4.43
N ASP A 325 3.76 5.33 -3.63
CA ASP A 325 5.20 5.05 -3.74
C ASP A 325 5.84 5.52 -5.07
N ARG A 326 5.39 6.67 -5.57
CA ARG A 326 5.85 7.25 -6.85
C ARG A 326 6.51 8.61 -6.66
N ILE A 327 7.39 8.97 -7.59
CA ILE A 327 8.04 10.28 -7.65
C ILE A 327 7.78 10.89 -9.03
N LEU A 328 7.45 12.17 -9.04
CA LEU A 328 7.40 12.99 -10.25
C LEU A 328 8.69 13.78 -10.41
N LEU A 329 9.29 13.67 -11.58
CA LEU A 329 10.42 14.46 -12.05
C LEU A 329 10.03 15.17 -13.35
N ASP A 330 9.82 16.48 -13.27
CA ASP A 330 9.51 17.33 -14.41
C ASP A 330 10.76 18.05 -14.90
N LYS A 331 11.14 17.76 -16.15
CA LYS A 331 12.30 18.34 -16.84
C LYS A 331 11.89 19.37 -17.90
N LYS A 332 10.85 20.17 -17.64
CA LYS A 332 10.22 21.16 -18.54
C LYS A 332 9.58 20.59 -19.80
N GLU A 333 10.31 19.87 -20.64
CA GLU A 333 9.81 19.27 -21.90
C GLU A 333 9.27 17.85 -21.71
N LYS A 334 9.65 17.21 -20.60
CA LYS A 334 9.40 15.81 -20.32
C LYS A 334 9.02 15.63 -18.86
N ILE A 335 7.92 14.92 -18.62
CA ILE A 335 7.52 14.48 -17.28
C ILE A 335 7.91 13.02 -17.14
N ILE A 336 8.53 12.68 -16.01
CA ILE A 336 8.95 11.34 -15.67
C ILE A 336 8.29 10.97 -14.34
N ILE A 337 7.60 9.85 -14.30
CA ILE A 337 7.07 9.25 -13.07
C ILE A 337 7.85 7.97 -12.79
N LEU A 338 8.52 7.95 -11.63
CA LEU A 338 9.31 6.84 -11.15
C LEU A 338 8.49 6.09 -10.10
N ALA A 339 8.15 4.82 -10.37
CA ALA A 339 7.57 3.94 -9.38
C ALA A 339 8.67 3.22 -8.61
N THR A 340 8.74 3.48 -7.31
CA THR A 340 9.85 3.00 -6.48
C THR A 340 9.69 1.55 -6.02
N ASN A 341 8.48 1.00 -6.12
CA ASN A 341 8.15 -0.39 -5.80
C ASN A 341 7.11 -0.95 -6.82
N ASN A 342 6.66 -2.19 -6.62
CA ASN A 342 5.70 -2.88 -7.50
C ASN A 342 4.26 -2.32 -7.37
N HIS A 343 3.87 -1.76 -6.21
CA HIS A 343 2.59 -1.07 -6.04
C HIS A 343 2.52 0.16 -6.93
N GLY A 344 3.54 1.02 -6.88
CA GLY A 344 3.68 2.17 -7.77
C GLY A 344 3.73 1.77 -9.25
N ARG A 345 4.38 0.63 -9.57
CA ARG A 345 4.46 0.09 -10.95
C ARG A 345 3.06 -0.21 -11.50
N ASN A 346 2.24 -0.87 -10.70
CA ASN A 346 0.87 -1.20 -11.08
C ASN A 346 0.03 0.07 -11.28
N GLN A 347 0.29 1.15 -10.52
CA GLN A 347 -0.38 2.43 -10.75
C GLN A 347 0.08 3.09 -12.04
N ASN A 348 1.38 3.08 -12.33
CA ASN A 348 1.91 3.58 -13.60
C ASN A 348 1.35 2.82 -14.81
N GLU A 349 1.19 1.49 -14.71
CA GLU A 349 0.59 0.68 -15.76
C GLU A 349 -0.86 1.07 -16.03
N LYS A 350 -1.67 1.22 -14.96
CA LYS A 350 -3.05 1.70 -15.07
C LYS A 350 -3.13 3.09 -15.68
N GLU A 351 -2.25 4.01 -15.26
CA GLU A 351 -2.20 5.38 -15.75
C GLU A 351 -1.81 5.43 -17.23
N PHE A 352 -0.79 4.65 -17.64
CA PHE A 352 -0.38 4.52 -19.02
C PHE A 352 -1.51 4.02 -19.92
N LEU A 353 -2.18 2.93 -19.53
CA LEU A 353 -3.29 2.35 -20.30
C LEU A 353 -4.45 3.34 -20.42
N PHE A 354 -4.75 4.08 -19.36
CA PHE A 354 -5.77 5.13 -19.38
C PHE A 354 -5.48 6.21 -20.42
N PHE A 355 -4.27 6.77 -20.44
CA PHE A 355 -3.88 7.81 -21.41
C PHE A 355 -3.69 7.28 -22.84
N LYS A 356 -3.39 5.98 -23.00
CA LYS A 356 -3.31 5.34 -24.32
C LYS A 356 -4.71 5.12 -24.93
N GLU A 357 -5.70 4.76 -24.12
CA GLU A 357 -7.06 4.47 -24.56
C GLU A 357 -7.98 5.71 -24.68
N LYS A 358 -7.68 6.80 -23.97
CA LYS A 358 -8.55 8.00 -23.90
C LYS A 358 -7.76 9.31 -24.02
N LEU A 359 -8.01 10.02 -25.15
CA LEU A 359 -7.91 11.48 -25.37
C LEU A 359 -6.57 12.22 -25.14
N LYS A 360 -6.31 13.14 -26.09
CA LYS A 360 -5.21 14.12 -26.12
C LYS A 360 -5.35 15.15 -25.00
N VAL A 361 -4.64 14.96 -23.88
CA VAL A 361 -4.55 15.93 -22.77
C VAL A 361 -3.29 16.81 -22.88
N GLY A 362 -2.77 17.02 -24.10
CA GLY A 362 -1.48 17.70 -24.31
C GLY A 362 -0.26 16.95 -23.73
N LEU A 363 -0.48 15.71 -23.26
CA LEU A 363 0.53 14.78 -22.78
C LEU A 363 0.38 13.49 -23.58
N THR A 364 1.46 13.10 -24.25
CA THR A 364 1.51 11.81 -24.95
C THR A 364 2.35 10.84 -24.09
N PRO A 365 1.76 9.72 -23.62
CA PRO A 365 2.55 8.72 -22.91
C PRO A 365 3.56 8.11 -23.88
N ILE A 366 4.81 8.01 -23.44
CA ILE A 366 5.85 7.27 -24.14
C ILE A 366 5.83 5.85 -23.61
N GLU A 367 5.90 4.87 -24.51
CA GLU A 367 5.96 3.45 -24.15
C GLU A 367 7.00 3.19 -23.06
N SER A 368 6.56 2.51 -22.00
CA SER A 368 7.41 2.25 -20.85
C SER A 368 8.48 1.23 -21.22
N LYS A 369 9.76 1.63 -21.16
CA LYS A 369 10.90 0.74 -21.43
C LYS A 369 11.17 -0.28 -20.31
N ASN A 370 10.63 -0.07 -19.10
CA ASN A 370 10.99 -0.84 -17.90
C ASN A 370 9.73 -1.39 -17.18
N ASN A 371 8.84 -2.09 -17.89
CA ASN A 371 7.64 -2.71 -17.31
C ASN A 371 6.83 -1.77 -16.39
N TYR A 372 6.66 -0.50 -16.78
CA TYR A 372 5.93 0.53 -16.02
C TYR A 372 6.57 1.00 -14.71
N HIS A 373 7.78 0.56 -14.35
CA HIS A 373 8.54 1.21 -13.27
C HIS A 373 8.94 2.65 -13.62
N LEU A 374 9.05 2.92 -14.91
CA LEU A 374 9.22 4.23 -15.49
C LEU A 374 8.03 4.55 -16.36
N LEU A 375 7.33 5.64 -16.07
CA LEU A 375 6.34 6.23 -16.95
C LEU A 375 6.83 7.60 -17.41
N THR A 376 6.62 7.91 -18.67
CA THR A 376 7.16 9.13 -19.28
C THR A 376 6.10 9.77 -20.14
N TYR A 377 6.01 11.09 -20.08
CA TYR A 377 5.15 11.89 -20.93
C TYR A 377 5.95 12.93 -21.69
N LYS A 378 5.62 13.10 -22.98
CA LYS A 378 6.03 14.27 -23.76
C LYS A 378 4.94 15.32 -23.68
N ARG A 379 5.30 16.57 -23.43
CA ARG A 379 4.38 17.71 -23.55
C ARG A 379 4.22 18.08 -25.02
N GLU A 380 2.98 18.24 -25.48
CA GLU A 380 2.70 18.81 -26.80
C GLU A 380 3.01 20.33 -26.79
N HIS A 381 3.56 20.85 -27.88
CA HIS A 381 3.87 22.28 -27.99
C HIS A 381 2.60 23.13 -27.84
N ASN A 382 2.69 24.23 -27.08
CA ASN A 382 1.59 25.16 -26.72
C ASN A 382 0.54 24.66 -25.71
N CYS A 383 0.70 23.47 -25.12
CA CYS A 383 -0.09 23.08 -23.96
C CYS A 383 0.57 23.59 -22.68
N ILE A 384 0.07 24.71 -22.15
CA ILE A 384 0.35 25.10 -20.77
C ILE A 384 -0.37 24.08 -19.89
N LEU A 385 0.39 23.20 -19.21
CA LEU A 385 -0.13 22.52 -18.03
C LEU A 385 -0.48 23.61 -17.03
N SER A 386 -1.73 24.05 -17.04
CA SER A 386 -2.18 25.01 -16.06
C SER A 386 -1.85 24.45 -14.68
N ASN A 387 -1.49 25.32 -13.74
CA ASN A 387 -1.33 24.97 -12.33
C ASN A 387 -2.57 24.24 -11.72
N LYS A 388 -3.67 24.06 -12.49
CA LYS A 388 -4.80 23.16 -12.20
C LYS A 388 -4.51 21.66 -12.36
N PHE A 389 -3.28 21.25 -12.66
CA PHE A 389 -2.83 19.86 -12.41
C PHE A 389 -2.44 19.61 -10.95
N LYS A 390 -2.60 20.60 -10.06
CA LYS A 390 -3.14 20.27 -8.73
C LYS A 390 -4.55 19.74 -9.00
N ILE A 391 -4.70 18.42 -9.02
CA ILE A 391 -6.01 17.81 -8.81
C ILE A 391 -6.52 18.45 -7.51
N ASP A 392 -7.40 19.43 -7.64
CA ASP A 392 -8.04 20.08 -6.52
C ASP A 392 -9.07 19.07 -6.04
N GLU A 393 -8.58 18.07 -5.29
CA GLU A 393 -9.39 16.99 -4.71
C GLU A 393 -10.62 17.59 -4.04
N ASN A 394 -10.47 18.73 -3.36
CA ASN A 394 -11.56 19.47 -2.74
C ASN A 394 -12.62 19.96 -3.73
N ASN A 395 -12.24 20.38 -4.94
CA ASN A 395 -13.15 20.90 -5.96
C ASN A 395 -13.85 19.76 -6.73
N ILE A 396 -13.15 18.64 -6.93
CA ILE A 396 -13.74 17.42 -7.47
C ILE A 396 -14.72 16.81 -6.45
N GLU A 397 -14.33 16.70 -5.18
CA GLU A 397 -15.16 16.20 -4.08
C GLU A 397 -16.40 17.10 -3.88
N LEU A 398 -16.23 18.43 -3.92
CA LEU A 398 -17.34 19.38 -3.85
C LEU A 398 -18.27 19.30 -5.07
N ARG A 399 -17.74 19.10 -6.29
CA ARG A 399 -18.56 18.93 -7.50
C ARG A 399 -19.31 17.60 -7.48
N LEU A 400 -18.67 16.51 -7.04
CA LEU A 400 -19.30 15.22 -6.87
C LEU A 400 -20.38 15.25 -5.77
N TYR A 401 -20.11 15.94 -4.65
CA TYR A 401 -21.10 16.18 -3.60
C TYR A 401 -22.31 16.96 -4.15
N LYS A 402 -22.07 18.07 -4.87
CA LYS A 402 -23.15 18.85 -5.49
C LYS A 402 -23.94 18.03 -6.51
N ALA A 403 -23.28 17.24 -7.34
CA ALA A 403 -23.93 16.35 -8.29
C ALA A 403 -24.78 15.28 -7.60
N ARG A 404 -24.29 14.69 -6.49
CA ARG A 404 -25.06 13.74 -5.66
C ARG A 404 -26.27 14.38 -5.00
N GLU A 405 -26.13 15.57 -4.44
CA GLU A 405 -27.25 16.27 -3.81
C GLU A 405 -28.30 16.68 -4.85
N MET A 406 -27.88 17.14 -6.03
CA MET A 406 -28.80 17.38 -7.16
C MET A 406 -29.47 16.09 -7.62
N GLN A 407 -28.75 14.96 -7.67
CA GLN A 407 -29.34 13.67 -8.03
C GLN A 407 -30.36 13.19 -6.99
N LYS A 408 -30.07 13.34 -5.69
CA LYS A 408 -31.03 13.03 -4.62
C LYS A 408 -32.27 13.92 -4.68
N GLU A 409 -32.09 15.22 -4.95
CA GLU A 409 -33.19 16.17 -5.10
C GLU A 409 -34.10 15.78 -6.29
N VAL A 410 -33.51 15.48 -7.44
CA VAL A 410 -34.25 15.01 -8.63
C VAL A 410 -34.92 13.66 -8.38
N LEU A 411 -34.27 12.74 -7.66
CA LEU A 411 -34.84 11.44 -7.30
C LEU A 411 -36.01 11.59 -6.32
N ASN A 412 -35.93 12.50 -5.35
CA ASN A 412 -37.03 12.81 -4.45
C ASN A 412 -38.22 13.40 -5.21
N ILE A 413 -37.98 14.36 -6.12
CA ILE A 413 -39.02 14.89 -7.00
C ILE A 413 -39.67 13.78 -7.83
N PHE A 414 -38.88 12.85 -8.38
CA PHE A 414 -39.42 11.68 -9.08
C PHE A 414 -40.31 10.83 -8.17
N LYS A 415 -39.83 10.45 -6.97
CA LYS A 415 -40.60 9.65 -6.00
C LYS A 415 -41.92 10.33 -5.63
N GLU A 416 -41.89 11.61 -5.30
CA GLU A 416 -43.10 12.38 -4.94
C GLU A 416 -44.13 12.42 -6.07
N ASN A 417 -43.69 12.55 -7.33
CA ASN A 417 -44.57 12.52 -8.48
C ASN A 417 -45.20 11.14 -8.69
N VAL A 418 -44.42 10.06 -8.55
CA VAL A 418 -44.98 8.69 -8.65
C VAL A 418 -45.93 8.42 -7.48
N TYR A 419 -45.61 8.86 -6.26
CA TYR A 419 -46.49 8.72 -5.10
C TYR A 419 -47.81 9.45 -5.28
N SER A 420 -47.76 10.69 -5.78
CA SER A 420 -48.95 11.48 -6.08
C SER A 420 -49.81 10.76 -7.13
N TYR A 421 -49.20 10.23 -8.19
CA TYR A 421 -49.90 9.44 -9.20
C TYR A 421 -50.58 8.19 -8.62
N ILE A 422 -49.86 7.42 -7.78
CA ILE A 422 -50.41 6.22 -7.12
C ILE A 422 -51.60 6.59 -6.23
N GLU A 423 -51.46 7.62 -5.39
CA GLU A 423 -52.55 8.08 -4.53
C GLU A 423 -53.79 8.50 -5.34
N GLU A 424 -53.58 9.31 -6.38
CA GLU A 424 -54.65 9.82 -7.23
C GLU A 424 -55.37 8.68 -7.95
N LEU A 425 -54.62 7.72 -8.50
CA LEU A 425 -55.15 6.56 -9.17
C LEU A 425 -56.04 5.74 -8.21
N PHE A 426 -55.54 5.41 -7.02
CA PHE A 426 -56.29 4.57 -6.10
C PHE A 426 -57.50 5.29 -5.48
N ARG A 427 -57.36 6.58 -5.14
CA ARG A 427 -58.46 7.35 -4.55
C ARG A 427 -59.59 7.61 -5.55
N ARG A 428 -59.29 7.86 -6.83
CA ARG A 428 -60.30 8.18 -7.85
C ARG A 428 -60.99 6.97 -8.48
N ASN A 429 -60.35 5.81 -8.53
CA ASN A 429 -60.91 4.63 -9.19
C ASN A 429 -61.57 3.68 -8.18
N ILE A 430 -62.67 3.05 -8.56
CA ILE A 430 -63.25 1.92 -7.82
C ILE A 430 -62.52 0.65 -8.25
N PHE A 431 -62.16 -0.20 -7.29
CA PHE A 431 -61.49 -1.48 -7.55
C PHE A 431 -62.37 -2.64 -7.13
N TYR A 432 -62.34 -3.67 -7.97
CA TYR A 432 -63.13 -4.88 -7.84
C TYR A 432 -62.20 -6.06 -7.59
N ILE A 433 -62.65 -7.00 -6.76
CA ILE A 433 -62.01 -8.29 -6.55
C ILE A 433 -63.07 -9.40 -6.56
N THR A 434 -62.71 -10.60 -7.02
CA THR A 434 -63.61 -11.75 -7.01
C THR A 434 -63.86 -12.24 -5.58
N ASN A 435 -65.10 -12.66 -5.29
CA ASN A 435 -65.49 -13.07 -3.94
C ASN A 435 -64.71 -14.28 -3.40
N ASP A 436 -64.29 -15.21 -4.27
CA ASP A 436 -63.48 -16.38 -3.89
C ASP A 436 -62.11 -15.99 -3.31
N ILE A 437 -61.55 -14.87 -3.76
CA ILE A 437 -60.25 -14.36 -3.31
C ILE A 437 -60.44 -13.50 -2.06
N ALA A 438 -61.51 -12.68 -2.00
CA ALA A 438 -61.84 -11.86 -0.84
C ALA A 438 -62.08 -12.68 0.45
N GLN A 439 -62.64 -13.88 0.34
CA GLN A 439 -62.91 -14.76 1.49
C GLN A 439 -61.67 -15.45 2.07
N ASN A 440 -60.59 -15.57 1.30
CA ASN A 440 -59.39 -16.33 1.70
C ASN A 440 -58.25 -15.48 2.29
N ILE A 441 -58.36 -14.14 2.29
CA ILE A 441 -57.24 -13.21 2.60
C ILE A 441 -57.37 -12.61 4.00
N TYR A 442 -57.57 -13.48 5.01
CA TYR A 442 -57.50 -13.07 6.42
C TYR A 442 -56.13 -13.35 7.08
N PHE A 443 -55.11 -13.85 6.35
CA PHE A 443 -53.83 -14.24 6.95
C PHE A 443 -52.58 -13.81 6.16
N PHE A 444 -51.78 -12.94 6.79
CA PHE A 444 -50.32 -12.69 6.65
C PHE A 444 -49.72 -12.19 5.32
N LEU A 445 -48.57 -11.49 5.45
CA LEU A 445 -47.84 -10.72 4.43
C LEU A 445 -47.62 -11.38 3.04
N TYR A 446 -47.69 -12.70 2.92
CA TYR A 446 -47.59 -13.40 1.63
C TYR A 446 -48.87 -13.29 0.76
N GLY A 447 -50.01 -12.91 1.34
CA GLY A 447 -51.28 -12.76 0.62
C GLY A 447 -51.49 -11.41 -0.07
N VAL A 448 -50.68 -10.38 0.25
CA VAL A 448 -50.87 -9.01 -0.25
C VAL A 448 -50.60 -8.88 -1.74
N GLU A 449 -49.57 -9.55 -2.27
CA GLU A 449 -49.28 -9.50 -3.70
C GLU A 449 -50.36 -10.22 -4.53
N ILE A 450 -50.81 -11.39 -4.08
CA ILE A 450 -51.90 -12.15 -4.74
C ILE A 450 -53.19 -11.33 -4.74
N PHE A 451 -53.50 -10.67 -3.62
CA PHE A 451 -54.62 -9.75 -3.51
C PHE A 451 -54.53 -8.63 -4.55
N ILE A 452 -53.40 -7.92 -4.60
CA ILE A 452 -53.19 -6.78 -5.51
C ILE A 452 -53.23 -7.21 -6.98
N ARG A 453 -52.65 -8.36 -7.33
CA ARG A 453 -52.72 -8.93 -8.69
C ARG A 453 -54.13 -9.33 -9.12
N SER A 454 -55.02 -9.54 -8.16
CA SER A 454 -56.42 -9.92 -8.42
C SER A 454 -57.37 -8.72 -8.50
N LEU A 455 -56.89 -7.52 -8.16
CA LEU A 455 -57.66 -6.29 -8.28
C LEU A 455 -57.93 -5.95 -9.73
N SER A 456 -59.08 -5.34 -10.01
CA SER A 456 -59.36 -4.82 -11.34
C SER A 456 -60.08 -3.49 -11.28
N ARG A 457 -59.80 -2.63 -12.26
CA ARG A 457 -60.54 -1.38 -12.50
C ARG A 457 -61.87 -1.62 -13.23
N VAL A 458 -62.08 -2.82 -13.75
CA VAL A 458 -63.26 -3.18 -14.57
C VAL A 458 -63.98 -4.36 -13.91
N SER A 459 -65.31 -4.27 -13.83
CA SER A 459 -66.15 -5.35 -13.30
C SER A 459 -66.36 -6.44 -14.37
N TYR A 460 -65.63 -7.55 -14.28
CA TYR A 460 -65.69 -8.62 -15.28
C TYR A 460 -66.69 -9.76 -14.96
N ASN A 461 -67.34 -9.76 -13.78
CA ASN A 461 -68.20 -10.85 -13.31
C ASN A 461 -69.30 -10.30 -12.37
N PRO A 462 -70.54 -10.81 -12.32
CA PRO A 462 -71.58 -10.36 -11.36
C PRO A 462 -71.26 -10.55 -9.86
N PHE A 463 -70.25 -11.36 -9.49
CA PHE A 463 -69.90 -11.65 -8.10
C PHE A 463 -68.55 -11.02 -7.70
N TYR A 464 -68.57 -9.74 -7.32
CA TYR A 464 -67.39 -9.00 -6.86
C TYR A 464 -67.62 -8.31 -5.51
N THR A 465 -66.51 -8.06 -4.81
CA THR A 465 -66.45 -7.17 -3.64
C THR A 465 -65.79 -5.86 -4.05
N ILE A 466 -66.38 -4.73 -3.60
CA ILE A 466 -65.83 -3.39 -3.79
C ILE A 466 -64.85 -3.08 -2.67
N ILE A 467 -63.68 -2.56 -3.01
CA ILE A 467 -62.67 -2.18 -2.03
C ILE A 467 -62.78 -0.69 -1.69
N TYR A 468 -63.11 -0.41 -0.43
CA TYR A 468 -63.26 0.94 0.11
C TYR A 468 -61.99 1.44 0.80
N ASP A 469 -61.30 0.60 1.58
CA ASP A 469 -60.02 0.96 2.20
C ASP A 469 -58.86 0.60 1.26
N LYS A 470 -58.19 1.64 0.76
CA LYS A 470 -57.10 1.53 -0.22
C LYS A 470 -55.77 2.00 0.35
N GLU A 471 -55.73 2.47 1.59
CA GLU A 471 -54.53 3.08 2.17
C GLU A 471 -53.42 2.04 2.37
N ASN A 472 -53.79 0.79 2.70
CA ASN A 472 -52.83 -0.32 2.77
C ASN A 472 -52.22 -0.66 1.40
N ILE A 473 -52.99 -0.55 0.31
CA ILE A 473 -52.53 -0.81 -1.06
C ILE A 473 -51.61 0.32 -1.54
N ILE A 474 -51.99 1.57 -1.27
CA ILE A 474 -51.17 2.75 -1.55
C ILE A 474 -49.83 2.64 -0.81
N THR A 475 -49.87 2.29 0.47
CA THR A 475 -48.67 2.09 1.31
C THR A 475 -47.75 1.03 0.72
N TYR A 476 -48.31 -0.09 0.25
CA TYR A 476 -47.55 -1.14 -0.41
C TYR A 476 -46.81 -0.64 -1.67
N PHE A 477 -47.50 0.03 -2.59
CA PHE A 477 -46.87 0.53 -3.81
C PHE A 477 -45.79 1.57 -3.51
N LYS A 478 -46.05 2.49 -2.57
CA LYS A 478 -45.06 3.46 -2.13
C LYS A 478 -43.83 2.78 -1.55
N TRP A 479 -44.01 1.80 -0.67
CA TRP A 479 -42.90 1.05 -0.08
C TRP A 479 -42.06 0.31 -1.12
N CYS A 480 -42.70 -0.30 -2.13
CA CYS A 480 -41.98 -0.96 -3.22
C CYS A 480 -41.20 0.05 -4.09
N ILE A 481 -41.80 1.20 -4.40
CA ILE A 481 -41.12 2.26 -5.18
C ILE A 481 -39.97 2.87 -4.38
N GLU A 482 -40.15 3.12 -3.08
CA GLU A 482 -39.06 3.55 -2.18
C GLU A 482 -37.94 2.52 -2.21
N SER A 483 -38.28 1.24 -2.06
CA SER A 483 -37.31 0.14 -2.12
C SER A 483 -36.58 0.06 -3.45
N ILE A 484 -37.27 0.24 -4.59
CA ILE A 484 -36.66 0.27 -5.93
C ILE A 484 -35.70 1.45 -6.08
N CYS A 485 -36.05 2.60 -5.50
CA CYS A 485 -35.25 3.82 -5.53
C CYS A 485 -34.10 3.82 -4.51
N ASP A 486 -34.22 3.07 -3.41
CA ASP A 486 -33.22 2.94 -2.35
C ASP A 486 -32.20 1.82 -2.63
N ILE A 487 -32.52 0.88 -3.53
CA ILE A 487 -31.57 -0.13 -4.00
C ILE A 487 -30.52 0.56 -4.89
N GLU A 488 -29.34 0.80 -4.33
CA GLU A 488 -28.16 1.41 -4.96
C GLU A 488 -27.64 0.70 -6.23
N ARG A 489 -28.25 -0.43 -6.63
CA ARG A 489 -27.84 -1.25 -7.79
C ARG A 489 -28.66 -1.03 -9.07
N ASN A 490 -29.69 -0.17 -9.07
CA ASN A 490 -30.55 0.01 -10.23
C ASN A 490 -30.07 1.15 -11.13
N HIS A 491 -29.68 0.83 -12.37
CA HIS A 491 -29.02 1.77 -13.29
C HIS A 491 -30.01 2.66 -14.06
N ASN A 492 -31.30 2.53 -13.76
CA ASN A 492 -32.37 3.30 -14.36
C ASN A 492 -33.64 3.20 -13.49
N TYR A 493 -33.75 4.03 -12.45
CA TYR A 493 -34.88 4.02 -11.52
C TYR A 493 -36.23 4.19 -12.23
N VAL A 494 -36.28 5.02 -13.28
CA VAL A 494 -37.48 5.22 -14.11
C VAL A 494 -37.89 3.91 -14.78
N LEU A 495 -36.95 3.21 -15.40
CA LEU A 495 -37.21 1.94 -16.07
C LEU A 495 -37.65 0.86 -15.08
N GLU A 496 -37.00 0.74 -13.92
CA GLU A 496 -37.33 -0.28 -12.92
C GLU A 496 -38.69 -0.01 -12.25
N VAL A 497 -39.00 1.25 -11.90
CA VAL A 497 -40.34 1.62 -11.43
C VAL A 497 -41.38 1.36 -12.51
N LYS A 498 -41.10 1.70 -13.78
CA LYS A 498 -42.00 1.43 -14.90
C LYS A 498 -42.23 -0.06 -15.10
N LYS A 499 -41.19 -0.90 -15.03
CA LYS A 499 -41.30 -2.37 -15.10
C LYS A 499 -42.14 -2.91 -13.95
N PHE A 500 -41.89 -2.44 -12.72
CA PHE A 500 -42.65 -2.84 -11.54
C PHE A 500 -44.14 -2.53 -11.70
N LEU A 501 -44.49 -1.29 -12.03
CA LEU A 501 -45.89 -0.90 -12.24
C LEU A 501 -46.52 -1.64 -13.42
N SER A 502 -45.79 -1.82 -14.52
CA SER A 502 -46.27 -2.57 -15.69
C SER A 502 -46.53 -4.05 -15.41
N SER A 503 -45.93 -4.61 -14.34
CA SER A 503 -46.20 -5.99 -13.92
C SER A 503 -47.59 -6.19 -13.30
N TYR A 504 -48.30 -5.09 -13.01
CA TYR A 504 -49.70 -5.05 -12.57
C TYR A 504 -50.58 -4.45 -13.68
N SER A 505 -50.59 -5.11 -14.85
CA SER A 505 -51.33 -4.67 -16.05
C SER A 505 -52.86 -4.56 -15.84
N ASN A 506 -53.38 -5.22 -14.81
CA ASN A 506 -54.74 -5.11 -14.32
C ASN A 506 -55.07 -3.74 -13.68
N LEU A 507 -54.04 -2.99 -13.27
CA LEU A 507 -54.14 -1.71 -12.55
C LEU A 507 -53.56 -0.54 -13.34
N PHE A 508 -52.43 -0.76 -14.02
CA PHE A 508 -51.71 0.27 -14.76
C PHE A 508 -51.64 -0.08 -16.24
N SER A 509 -52.11 0.83 -17.09
CA SER A 509 -51.88 0.70 -18.53
C SER A 509 -50.50 1.24 -18.92
N LEU A 510 -49.90 0.66 -19.96
CA LEU A 510 -48.63 1.16 -20.52
C LEU A 510 -48.74 2.61 -21.00
N GLU A 511 -49.93 3.04 -21.42
CA GLU A 511 -50.20 4.41 -21.84
C GLU A 511 -50.19 5.38 -20.65
N GLU A 512 -50.81 5.02 -19.54
CA GLU A 512 -50.79 5.83 -18.31
C GLU A 512 -49.38 5.93 -17.71
N LEU A 513 -48.49 4.98 -17.97
CA LEU A 513 -47.10 5.02 -17.49
C LEU A 513 -46.12 5.78 -18.40
N LYS A 514 -46.57 6.29 -19.56
CA LYS A 514 -45.71 7.07 -20.49
C LYS A 514 -45.16 8.35 -19.85
N PHE A 515 -45.84 8.96 -18.87
CA PHE A 515 -45.34 10.16 -18.20
C PHE A 515 -44.01 9.91 -17.46
N LEU A 516 -43.73 8.67 -17.04
CA LEU A 516 -42.46 8.30 -16.41
C LEU A 516 -41.28 8.53 -17.37
N ASP A 517 -41.49 8.40 -18.68
CA ASP A 517 -40.46 8.62 -19.69
C ASP A 517 -39.98 10.09 -19.72
N THR A 518 -40.83 11.03 -19.29
CA THR A 518 -40.44 12.46 -19.16
C THR A 518 -39.45 12.70 -18.01
N PHE A 519 -39.32 11.76 -17.07
CA PHE A 519 -38.31 11.79 -16.02
C PHE A 519 -37.00 11.13 -16.43
N SER A 520 -37.00 10.34 -17.52
CA SER A 520 -35.78 9.71 -18.06
C SER A 520 -34.75 10.76 -18.48
N THR A 521 -35.19 11.87 -19.09
CA THR A 521 -34.32 12.97 -19.54
C THR A 521 -33.87 13.94 -18.42
N LYS A 522 -34.54 13.91 -17.25
CA LYS A 522 -34.14 14.72 -16.08
C LYS A 522 -33.23 13.96 -15.11
N LEU A 523 -33.36 12.63 -15.04
CA LEU A 523 -32.50 11.75 -14.24
C LEU A 523 -31.24 11.30 -14.99
N ASP A 524 -31.22 11.41 -16.33
CA ASP A 524 -30.00 11.63 -17.11
C ASP A 524 -29.51 13.06 -16.86
N ILE A 525 -29.04 13.34 -15.64
CA ILE A 525 -28.11 14.45 -15.47
C ILE A 525 -26.97 14.09 -16.40
N ASP A 526 -26.74 14.91 -17.43
CA ASP A 526 -25.50 15.01 -18.18
C ASP A 526 -24.35 14.96 -17.17
N MET A 527 -23.87 13.75 -16.85
CA MET A 527 -22.50 13.55 -16.46
C MET A 527 -21.75 13.91 -17.72
N GLN A 528 -21.50 15.22 -17.90
CA GLN A 528 -20.53 15.69 -18.87
C GLN A 528 -19.38 14.70 -18.82
N GLU A 529 -18.95 14.19 -19.97
CA GLU A 529 -17.90 13.18 -20.13
C GLU A 529 -16.54 13.55 -19.48
N GLY A 530 -16.48 14.65 -18.72
CA GLY A 530 -15.40 14.99 -17.82
C GLY A 530 -15.57 14.38 -16.43
N ILE A 531 -14.54 13.61 -16.05
CA ILE A 531 -14.16 13.21 -14.68
C ILE A 531 -14.78 11.87 -14.24
N ILE A 532 -14.35 10.80 -14.91
CA ILE A 532 -14.32 9.46 -14.31
C ILE A 532 -13.03 9.37 -13.49
N CYS A 533 -13.06 9.86 -12.24
CA CYS A 533 -12.02 9.60 -11.25
C CYS A 533 -12.17 8.18 -10.73
N LYS A 534 -11.12 7.37 -10.94
CA LYS A 534 -11.06 5.98 -10.52
C LYS A 534 -10.17 5.86 -9.29
N GLU A 535 -10.56 6.49 -8.18
CA GLU A 535 -9.90 6.34 -6.89
C GLU A 535 -10.95 6.34 -5.77
N ILE A 536 -10.74 5.44 -4.80
CA ILE A 536 -11.53 5.33 -3.58
C ILE A 536 -11.21 6.58 -2.75
N ILE A 537 -12.16 7.50 -2.64
CA ILE A 537 -12.03 8.68 -1.77
C ILE A 537 -12.67 8.32 -0.43
N GLU A 538 -11.86 8.10 0.60
CA GLU A 538 -12.31 8.25 1.98
C GLU A 538 -12.62 9.72 2.23
N ILE A 539 -13.88 10.03 2.48
CA ILE A 539 -14.35 11.39 2.72
C ILE A 539 -13.82 11.85 4.09
N ASN A 540 -12.89 12.81 4.10
CA ASN A 540 -12.37 13.38 5.33
C ASN A 540 -13.42 14.32 5.96
N LYS A 541 -14.16 13.82 6.97
CA LYS A 541 -15.25 14.53 7.65
C LYS A 541 -14.83 15.91 8.21
N GLU A 542 -13.61 16.05 8.72
CA GLU A 542 -13.12 17.31 9.29
C GLU A 542 -12.88 18.39 8.22
N LYS A 543 -12.38 18.00 7.04
CA LYS A 543 -12.14 18.95 5.94
C LYS A 543 -13.45 19.48 5.34
N LEU A 544 -14.47 18.63 5.23
CA LEU A 544 -15.80 19.01 4.74
C LEU A 544 -16.54 19.97 5.70
N ARG A 545 -16.46 19.72 7.01
CA ARG A 545 -17.04 20.62 8.03
C ARG A 545 -16.44 22.03 7.97
N LYS A 546 -15.12 22.14 7.78
CA LYS A 546 -14.43 23.43 7.61
C LYS A 546 -14.89 24.24 6.39
N TYR A 547 -15.31 23.56 5.32
CA TYR A 547 -15.67 24.23 4.06
C TYR A 547 -17.15 24.58 3.92
N ILE A 548 -18.05 23.79 4.51
CA ILE A 548 -19.51 23.98 4.35
C ILE A 548 -20.10 24.86 5.46
N GLY A 549 -19.38 25.09 6.57
CA GLY A 549 -19.82 26.01 7.64
C GLY A 549 -21.12 25.61 8.33
N LYS A 550 -21.52 24.32 8.24
CA LYS A 550 -22.67 23.74 8.93
C LYS A 550 -22.28 22.44 9.62
N ASP A 551 -22.81 22.26 10.83
CA ASP A 551 -22.75 20.98 11.55
C ASP A 551 -23.69 19.98 10.88
N ILE A 552 -23.14 19.19 9.96
CA ILE A 552 -23.82 18.02 9.41
C ILE A 552 -23.48 16.82 10.30
N ASN A 553 -24.51 16.19 10.85
CA ASN A 553 -24.40 14.98 11.65
C ASN A 553 -24.23 13.76 10.72
N LEU A 554 -22.99 13.49 10.31
CA LEU A 554 -22.62 12.29 9.57
C LEU A 554 -22.21 11.22 10.58
N GLU A 555 -23.19 10.49 11.12
CA GLU A 555 -22.94 9.33 11.97
C GLU A 555 -22.03 8.31 11.27
N ASP A 556 -21.20 7.64 12.07
CA ASP A 556 -20.03 6.87 11.66
C ASP A 556 -20.33 5.65 10.78
N LYS A 557 -20.25 5.85 9.47
CA LYS A 557 -20.06 4.79 8.49
C LYS A 557 -18.99 5.21 7.49
N ASP A 558 -17.97 4.37 7.34
CA ASP A 558 -16.98 4.48 6.28
C ASP A 558 -17.62 3.92 5.00
N TYR A 559 -17.74 4.76 3.97
CA TYR A 559 -18.37 4.38 2.71
C TYR A 559 -17.30 4.18 1.63
N LEU A 560 -17.23 2.96 1.09
CA LEU A 560 -16.33 2.60 0.00
C LEU A 560 -17.04 2.83 -1.34
N TYR A 561 -16.50 3.70 -2.20
CA TYR A 561 -17.12 4.05 -3.48
C TYR A 561 -16.34 3.50 -4.67
N TYR A 562 -16.99 2.68 -5.50
CA TYR A 562 -16.41 2.16 -6.75
C TYR A 562 -17.42 2.21 -7.89
N ILE A 563 -17.01 2.69 -9.08
CA ILE A 563 -17.85 2.69 -10.29
C ILE A 563 -17.49 1.50 -11.18
N ASP A 564 -18.49 0.67 -11.44
CA ASP A 564 -18.39 -0.54 -12.26
C ASP A 564 -18.24 -0.18 -13.76
N LYS A 565 -17.17 -0.70 -14.39
CA LYS A 565 -16.76 -0.30 -15.75
C LYS A 565 -17.73 -0.76 -16.86
N VAL A 566 -18.59 -1.76 -16.60
CA VAL A 566 -19.52 -2.30 -17.60
C VAL A 566 -20.89 -1.60 -17.52
N SER A 567 -21.21 -1.07 -16.35
CA SER A 567 -22.58 -0.68 -16.02
C SER A 567 -22.71 0.78 -15.56
N LEU A 568 -21.59 1.49 -15.38
CA LEU A 568 -21.49 2.91 -15.03
C LEU A 568 -22.19 3.32 -13.71
N SER A 569 -22.67 2.36 -12.93
CA SER A 569 -23.24 2.64 -11.63
C SER A 569 -22.21 2.82 -10.53
N PRO A 570 -22.45 3.75 -9.60
CA PRO A 570 -21.74 3.75 -8.33
C PRO A 570 -22.17 2.57 -7.47
N LYS A 571 -21.21 1.85 -6.90
CA LYS A 571 -21.43 0.87 -5.84
C LYS A 571 -20.85 1.45 -4.55
N ILE A 572 -21.72 1.62 -3.55
CA ILE A 572 -21.34 1.93 -2.19
C ILE A 572 -21.22 0.60 -1.44
N PHE A 573 -20.11 0.39 -0.75
CA PHE A 573 -20.03 -0.60 0.32
C PHE A 573 -20.05 0.14 1.64
N ILE A 574 -20.94 -0.27 2.53
CA ILE A 574 -20.89 0.06 3.94
C ILE A 574 -19.90 -0.93 4.57
N LEU A 575 -18.84 -0.43 5.21
CA LEU A 575 -18.00 -1.28 6.08
C LEU A 575 -18.73 -1.60 7.38
#